data_AF-A0A166EWM3-F1
#
_entry.id   AF-A0A166EWM3-F1
#
_cell.length_a   1.000
_cell.length_b   1.000
_cell.length_c   1.000
_cell.angle_alpha   90.00
_cell.angle_beta   90.00
_cell.angle_gamma   90.00
#
_symmetry.space_group_name_H-M   'P 1'
#
loop_
_entity.id
_entity.type
_entity.pdbx_description
1 polymer ?
#
loop_
_entity_poly.entity_id
_entity_poly.type
_entity_poly.pdbx_seq_one_letter_code
_entity_poly.pdbx_strand_id
1 'polypeptide(L)'
;MHSQNKKIKNGGFSLQSNLWLLTPELAKLFAKYNIAISTSIDGPKEINDYQRGEGYFDKTMNAYEIAKKNGIKTSFVCTFTSYSKDFKDEIYEFFLKNEASIKLHGALPSLRGDNADKWALTTEEHGQILIDLLDKYLYDLDKFEIKDFDHICKSSFLRRGTLCTFADCIGDTLAIGHDGKIYPCYRFVGMEDYVLGNVQDNPSMKEIMKTSAWGKLEEFREYVKENCKDCTYTKFCNGGCPYNAIVSSKTPKSVDPQCEAYKIIFKEVSDRLNKEFLSSSLPPMFTSNTQQVQEAQDENKKKKYSIKDLMFKK
;
A
#
# COMPACT_ATOMS: atom_id res chain seq x y z
N MET A 1 -29.44 -20.39 27.97
CA MET A 1 -29.19 -20.41 26.51
C MET A 1 -27.75 -20.00 26.27
N HIS A 2 -26.95 -20.92 25.74
CA HIS A 2 -25.50 -20.76 25.59
C HIS A 2 -25.15 -19.65 24.60
N SER A 3 -24.60 -18.55 25.11
CA SER A 3 -23.71 -17.67 24.36
C SER A 3 -22.50 -18.49 23.96
N GLN A 4 -22.57 -19.11 22.77
CA GLN A 4 -21.38 -19.68 22.16
C GLN A 4 -20.46 -18.52 21.82
N ASN A 5 -19.46 -18.31 22.68
CA ASN A 5 -18.25 -17.58 22.36
C ASN A 5 -17.65 -18.21 21.09
N LYS A 6 -18.04 -17.68 19.92
CA LYS A 6 -17.31 -17.91 18.68
C LYS A 6 -15.94 -17.29 18.87
N LYS A 7 -15.01 -18.08 19.43
CA LYS A 7 -13.59 -17.75 19.43
C LYS A 7 -13.22 -17.38 18.00
N ILE A 8 -12.70 -16.17 17.81
CA ILE A 8 -12.05 -15.76 16.56
C ILE A 8 -10.83 -16.67 16.44
N LYS A 9 -10.99 -17.79 15.73
CA LYS A 9 -10.03 -18.90 15.80
C LYS A 9 -8.71 -18.61 15.08
N ASN A 10 -8.61 -17.55 14.28
CA ASN A 10 -7.42 -17.17 13.50
C ASN A 10 -7.42 -15.68 13.08
N GLY A 11 -7.80 -14.77 13.98
CA GLY A 11 -7.87 -13.33 13.67
C GLY A 11 -7.09 -12.50 14.67
N GLY A 12 -6.34 -11.52 14.16
CA GLY A 12 -5.70 -10.47 14.96
C GLY A 12 -6.45 -9.15 14.79
N PHE A 13 -6.36 -8.29 15.79
CA PHE A 13 -6.83 -6.91 15.66
C PHE A 13 -5.68 -6.04 15.16
N SER A 14 -6.01 -5.05 14.34
CA SER A 14 -5.10 -3.97 14.00
C SER A 14 -5.84 -2.65 14.10
N LEU A 15 -5.10 -1.57 14.35
CA LEU A 15 -5.64 -0.24 14.54
C LEU A 15 -4.89 0.75 13.66
N GLN A 16 -5.62 1.55 12.87
CA GLN A 16 -5.09 2.76 12.24
C GLN A 16 -5.48 3.96 13.11
N SER A 17 -4.52 4.79 13.52
CA SER A 17 -4.79 5.95 14.37
C SER A 17 -3.68 7.00 14.28
N ASN A 18 -3.99 8.27 14.53
CA ASN A 18 -2.99 9.33 14.77
C ASN A 18 -2.32 9.23 16.16
N LEU A 19 -2.79 8.33 17.02
CA LEU A 19 -2.25 8.00 18.34
C LEU A 19 -2.31 9.09 19.42
N TRP A 20 -2.89 10.25 19.14
CA TRP A 20 -2.84 11.39 20.07
C TRP A 20 -3.47 11.13 21.45
N LEU A 21 -4.41 10.18 21.52
CA LEU A 21 -5.09 9.78 22.76
C LEU A 21 -4.56 8.45 23.33
N LEU A 22 -3.41 7.97 22.85
CA LEU A 22 -2.81 6.75 23.36
C LEU A 22 -2.19 6.99 24.74
N THR A 23 -2.83 6.46 25.78
CA THR A 23 -2.27 6.45 27.14
C THR A 23 -1.44 5.18 27.38
N PRO A 24 -0.56 5.16 28.40
CA PRO A 24 0.12 3.94 28.83
C PRO A 24 -0.84 2.80 29.20
N GLU A 25 -2.04 3.08 29.74
CA GLU A 25 -3.01 2.02 30.04
C GLU A 25 -3.59 1.40 28.76
N LEU A 26 -3.96 2.22 27.78
CA LEU A 26 -4.40 1.74 26.47
C LEU A 26 -3.28 0.97 25.76
N ALA A 27 -2.05 1.46 25.84
CA ALA A 27 -0.90 0.79 25.24
C ALA A 27 -0.68 -0.62 25.84
N LYS A 28 -0.77 -0.77 27.17
CA LYS A 28 -0.71 -2.09 27.84
C LYS A 28 -1.86 -3.00 27.41
N LEU A 29 -3.06 -2.46 27.22
CA LEU A 29 -4.21 -3.22 26.73
C LEU A 29 -3.97 -3.72 25.30
N PHE A 30 -3.51 -2.85 24.41
CA PHE A 30 -3.21 -3.19 23.02
C PHE A 30 -2.09 -4.23 22.92
N ALA A 31 -1.04 -4.10 23.72
CA ALA A 31 0.03 -5.09 23.82
C ALA A 31 -0.49 -6.46 24.29
N LYS A 32 -1.36 -6.49 25.32
CA LYS A 32 -1.97 -7.73 25.83
C LYS A 32 -2.73 -8.52 24.75
N TYR A 33 -3.37 -7.82 23.82
CA TYR A 33 -4.15 -8.44 22.73
C TYR A 33 -3.38 -8.51 21.41
N ASN A 34 -2.08 -8.21 21.40
CA ASN A 34 -1.23 -8.18 20.20
C ASN A 34 -1.81 -7.30 19.08
N ILE A 35 -2.40 -6.15 19.43
CA ILE A 35 -2.96 -5.21 18.46
C ILE A 35 -1.81 -4.48 17.77
N ALA A 36 -1.65 -4.70 16.47
CA ALA A 36 -0.69 -3.95 15.66
C ALA A 36 -1.26 -2.57 15.32
N ILE A 37 -0.40 -1.55 15.38
CA ILE A 37 -0.80 -0.16 15.12
C ILE A 37 -0.19 0.31 13.80
N SER A 38 -0.98 1.03 13.01
CA SER A 38 -0.49 1.86 11.91
C SER A 38 -0.81 3.32 12.20
N THR A 39 0.16 4.20 12.04
CA THR A 39 -0.01 5.64 12.27
C THR A 39 0.53 6.46 11.11
N SER A 40 0.17 7.73 11.03
CA SER A 40 0.48 8.57 9.88
C SER A 40 1.60 9.54 10.24
N ILE A 41 2.71 9.51 9.51
CA ILE A 41 3.81 10.48 9.56
C ILE A 41 4.34 10.59 8.14
N ASP A 42 4.55 11.81 7.65
CA ASP A 42 5.01 12.04 6.27
C ASP A 42 6.51 12.39 6.17
N GLY A 43 7.27 12.21 7.24
CA GLY A 43 8.71 12.46 7.30
C GLY A 43 9.12 13.38 8.45
N PRO A 44 10.24 14.11 8.30
CA PRO A 44 10.69 15.12 9.26
C PRO A 44 9.61 16.14 9.63
N LYS A 45 9.74 16.72 10.83
CA LYS A 45 8.75 17.63 11.44
C LYS A 45 8.25 18.72 10.49
N GLU A 46 9.17 19.44 9.82
CA GLU A 46 8.80 20.55 8.94
C GLU A 46 7.91 20.10 7.78
N ILE A 47 8.29 19.00 7.12
CA ILE A 47 7.54 18.41 6.01
C ILE A 47 6.20 17.86 6.51
N ASN A 48 6.21 17.12 7.61
CA ASN A 48 5.02 16.52 8.17
C ASN A 48 3.99 17.59 8.59
N ASP A 49 4.41 18.60 9.34
CA ASP A 49 3.53 19.62 9.89
C ASP A 49 3.03 20.58 8.79
N TYR A 50 3.82 20.81 7.74
CA TYR A 50 3.35 21.54 6.56
C TYR A 50 2.17 20.82 5.87
N GLN A 51 2.20 19.49 5.80
CA GLN A 51 1.13 18.70 5.18
C GLN A 51 -0.05 18.41 6.13
N ARG A 52 0.23 18.19 7.41
CA ARG A 52 -0.73 17.64 8.38
C ARG A 52 -1.17 18.61 9.47
N GLY A 53 -0.58 19.80 9.51
CA GLY A 53 -0.84 20.84 10.51
C GLY A 53 0.21 20.90 11.61
N GLU A 54 0.35 22.10 12.19
CA GLU A 54 1.34 22.40 13.22
C GLU A 54 1.18 21.51 14.47
N GLY A 55 2.30 20.96 14.95
CA GLY A 55 2.35 20.12 16.15
C GLY A 55 1.86 18.69 15.92
N TYR A 56 1.53 18.31 14.68
CA TYR A 56 1.13 16.94 14.34
C TYR A 56 2.28 15.97 14.64
N PHE A 57 3.49 16.30 14.20
CA PHE A 57 4.67 15.47 14.34
C PHE A 57 4.97 15.16 15.81
N ASP A 58 5.11 16.18 16.66
CA ASP A 58 5.48 15.99 18.06
C ASP A 58 4.43 15.15 18.81
N LYS A 59 3.13 15.43 18.61
CA LYS A 59 2.04 14.66 19.24
C LYS A 59 2.11 13.18 18.86
N THR A 60 2.34 12.91 17.58
CA THR A 60 2.35 11.57 17.02
C THR A 60 3.61 10.80 17.45
N MET A 61 4.78 11.43 17.40
CA MET A 61 6.04 10.81 17.81
C MET A 61 6.11 10.57 19.32
N ASN A 62 5.57 11.47 20.14
CA ASN A 62 5.44 11.23 21.58
C ASN A 62 4.55 10.01 21.88
N ALA A 63 3.43 9.87 21.17
CA ALA A 63 2.55 8.71 21.32
C ALA A 63 3.18 7.41 20.77
N TYR A 64 3.94 7.51 19.68
CA TYR A 64 4.73 6.39 19.15
C TYR A 64 5.75 5.89 20.18
N GLU A 65 6.42 6.77 20.92
CA GLU A 65 7.33 6.36 22.00
C GLU A 65 6.61 5.61 23.13
N ILE A 66 5.37 6.00 23.46
CA ILE A 66 4.53 5.25 24.40
C ILE A 66 4.23 3.85 23.85
N ALA A 67 3.85 3.74 22.57
CA ALA A 67 3.58 2.46 21.93
C ALA A 67 4.82 1.55 21.91
N LYS A 68 5.98 2.09 21.53
CA LYS A 68 7.27 1.40 21.45
C LYS A 68 7.71 0.89 22.82
N LYS A 69 7.64 1.73 23.86
CA LYS A 69 7.98 1.34 25.25
C LYS A 69 7.11 0.20 25.80
N ASN A 70 5.89 0.04 25.29
CA ASN A 70 4.99 -1.05 25.67
C ASN A 70 5.05 -2.25 24.71
N GLY A 71 6.03 -2.28 23.78
CA GLY A 71 6.25 -3.41 22.87
C GLY A 71 5.21 -3.55 21.76
N ILE A 72 4.47 -2.49 21.45
CA ILE A 72 3.45 -2.53 20.38
C ILE A 72 4.14 -2.45 19.02
N LYS A 73 3.86 -3.43 18.15
CA LYS A 73 4.26 -3.38 16.74
C LYS A 73 3.58 -2.22 16.06
N THR A 74 4.36 -1.23 15.65
CA THR A 74 3.87 -0.01 15.01
C THR A 74 4.50 0.17 13.65
N SER A 75 3.71 0.51 12.63
CA SER A 75 4.19 0.94 11.31
C SER A 75 3.67 2.33 10.95
N PHE A 76 4.40 3.04 10.11
CA PHE A 76 3.98 4.34 9.59
C PHE A 76 3.33 4.21 8.22
N VAL A 77 2.45 5.14 7.92
CA VAL A 77 1.90 5.40 6.60
C VAL A 77 2.36 6.80 6.20
N CYS A 78 3.21 6.88 5.19
CA CYS A 78 3.77 8.12 4.65
C CYS A 78 3.04 8.47 3.35
N THR A 79 2.47 9.67 3.30
CA THR A 79 1.82 10.21 2.10
C THR A 79 2.75 11.18 1.39
N PHE A 80 3.16 10.83 0.19
CA PHE A 80 3.88 11.70 -0.73
C PHE A 80 2.90 12.63 -1.45
N THR A 81 3.19 13.92 -1.47
CA THR A 81 2.42 14.96 -2.17
C THR A 81 3.28 15.65 -3.22
N SER A 82 2.65 16.48 -4.04
CA SER A 82 3.34 17.41 -4.95
C SER A 82 4.40 18.28 -4.27
N TYR A 83 4.28 18.52 -2.96
CA TYR A 83 5.27 19.24 -2.16
C TYR A 83 6.36 18.30 -1.62
N SER A 84 5.98 17.19 -0.96
CA SER A 84 6.96 16.34 -0.29
C SER A 84 7.79 15.48 -1.24
N LYS A 85 7.42 15.39 -2.53
CA LYS A 85 8.21 14.71 -3.56
C LYS A 85 9.64 15.23 -3.66
N ASP A 86 9.84 16.53 -3.45
CA ASP A 86 11.15 17.19 -3.58
C ASP A 86 12.04 16.91 -2.36
N PHE A 87 11.47 16.35 -1.29
CA PHE A 87 12.14 15.99 -0.03
C PHE A 87 12.19 14.48 0.19
N LYS A 88 12.04 13.68 -0.87
CA LYS A 88 11.99 12.21 -0.78
C LYS A 88 13.21 11.59 -0.10
N ASP A 89 14.36 12.23 -0.22
CA ASP A 89 15.61 11.74 0.37
C ASP A 89 15.63 11.97 1.89
N GLU A 90 15.21 13.14 2.36
CA GLU A 90 15.06 13.47 3.76
C GLU A 90 13.99 12.60 4.44
N ILE A 91 12.89 12.34 3.75
CA ILE A 91 11.82 11.45 4.20
C ILE A 91 12.34 10.02 4.33
N TYR A 92 13.07 9.52 3.33
CA TYR A 92 13.67 8.19 3.39
C TYR A 92 14.66 8.08 4.56
N GLU A 93 15.57 9.05 4.70
CA GLU A 93 16.54 9.09 5.78
C GLU A 93 15.89 9.14 7.16
N PHE A 94 14.79 9.88 7.29
CA PHE A 94 14.02 9.94 8.52
C PHE A 94 13.54 8.55 8.95
N PHE A 95 12.92 7.80 8.04
CA PHE A 95 12.42 6.46 8.38
C PHE A 95 13.53 5.44 8.59
N LEU A 96 14.62 5.55 7.83
CA LEU A 96 15.82 4.74 8.02
C LEU A 96 16.42 4.95 9.43
N LYS A 97 16.61 6.20 9.86
CA LYS A 97 17.17 6.55 11.18
C LYS A 97 16.28 6.08 12.34
N ASN A 98 14.97 5.99 12.11
CA ASN A 98 14.01 5.53 13.12
C ASN A 98 13.77 4.00 13.09
N GLU A 99 14.42 3.27 12.17
CA GLU A 99 14.24 1.83 11.93
C GLU A 99 12.76 1.43 11.81
N ALA A 100 11.98 2.30 11.19
CA ALA A 100 10.55 2.21 11.23
C ALA A 100 9.98 1.58 9.96
N SER A 101 9.11 0.60 10.10
CA SER A 101 8.40 -0.01 8.98
C SER A 101 7.39 0.97 8.39
N ILE A 102 7.42 1.17 7.08
CA ILE A 102 6.59 2.16 6.37
C ILE A 102 5.75 1.56 5.26
N LYS A 103 4.59 2.19 5.05
CA LYS A 103 3.76 2.08 3.84
C LYS A 103 3.76 3.41 3.10
N LEU A 104 3.87 3.35 1.78
CA LEU A 104 3.94 4.50 0.90
C LEU A 104 2.59 4.73 0.24
N HIS A 105 2.04 5.93 0.39
CA HIS A 105 0.86 6.37 -0.36
C HIS A 105 1.21 7.58 -1.22
N GLY A 106 0.77 7.59 -2.48
CA GLY A 106 0.72 8.82 -3.28
C GLY A 106 -0.56 9.60 -3.00
N ALA A 107 -0.46 10.91 -2.81
CA ALA A 107 -1.62 11.78 -2.77
C ALA A 107 -2.28 11.79 -4.15
N LEU A 108 -3.57 11.44 -4.17
CA LEU A 108 -4.39 11.46 -5.36
C LEU A 108 -5.10 12.81 -5.51
N PRO A 109 -5.48 13.21 -6.74
CA PRO A 109 -6.44 14.28 -6.93
C PRO A 109 -7.65 14.06 -6.04
N SER A 110 -8.27 15.15 -5.62
CA SER A 110 -9.31 15.09 -4.63
C SER A 110 -10.48 14.25 -5.14
N LEU A 111 -10.63 13.05 -4.57
CA LEU A 111 -11.69 12.15 -4.98
C LEU A 111 -13.08 12.62 -4.47
N ARG A 112 -13.16 13.58 -3.54
CA ARG A 112 -14.44 14.01 -2.91
C ARG A 112 -14.63 15.53 -2.74
N GLY A 113 -13.75 16.38 -3.23
CA GLY A 113 -13.88 17.84 -3.09
C GLY A 113 -13.01 18.62 -4.06
N ASP A 114 -13.11 19.95 -4.12
CA ASP A 114 -12.47 20.72 -5.20
C ASP A 114 -11.03 21.21 -4.88
N ASN A 115 -10.47 20.86 -3.71
CA ASN A 115 -9.28 21.53 -3.15
C ASN A 115 -8.03 20.65 -2.94
N ALA A 116 -8.06 19.34 -3.18
CA ALA A 116 -6.88 18.48 -2.95
C ALA A 116 -5.94 18.35 -4.17
N ASP A 117 -6.34 18.87 -5.34
CA ASP A 117 -5.56 18.76 -6.57
C ASP A 117 -4.17 19.40 -6.44
N LYS A 118 -4.05 20.45 -5.61
CA LYS A 118 -2.75 21.11 -5.35
C LYS A 118 -1.72 20.19 -4.68
N TRP A 119 -2.14 19.15 -3.98
CA TRP A 119 -1.28 18.20 -3.28
C TRP A 119 -1.06 16.90 -4.06
N ALA A 120 -1.85 16.69 -5.11
CA ALA A 120 -1.83 15.45 -5.87
C ALA A 120 -0.54 15.32 -6.67
N LEU A 121 -0.03 14.10 -6.73
CA LEU A 121 1.08 13.75 -7.61
C LEU A 121 0.55 13.47 -9.01
N THR A 122 1.32 13.84 -10.04
CA THR A 122 1.12 13.23 -11.35
C THR A 122 1.50 11.75 -11.30
N THR A 123 1.05 10.98 -12.28
CA THR A 123 1.38 9.55 -12.39
C THR A 123 2.88 9.33 -12.58
N GLU A 124 3.55 10.20 -13.32
CA GLU A 124 4.98 10.14 -13.61
C GLU A 124 5.79 10.46 -12.34
N GLU A 125 5.39 11.49 -11.60
CA GLU A 125 6.03 11.87 -10.33
C GLU A 125 5.94 10.73 -9.32
N HIS A 126 4.75 10.14 -9.15
CA HIS A 126 4.56 9.01 -8.25
C HIS A 126 5.39 7.79 -8.68
N GLY A 127 5.36 7.43 -9.97
CA GLY A 127 6.17 6.34 -10.51
C GLY A 127 7.67 6.54 -10.28
N GLN A 128 8.17 7.77 -10.51
CA GLN A 128 9.57 8.10 -10.30
C GLN A 128 9.98 8.04 -8.83
N ILE A 129 9.16 8.57 -7.92
CA ILE A 129 9.40 8.45 -6.47
C ILE A 129 9.53 6.98 -6.06
N LEU A 130 8.66 6.10 -6.57
CA LEU A 130 8.73 4.67 -6.26
C LEU A 130 10.04 4.04 -6.77
N ILE A 131 10.52 4.40 -7.95
CA ILE A 131 11.81 3.93 -8.48
C ILE A 131 12.97 4.44 -7.61
N ASP A 132 13.01 5.73 -7.32
CA ASP A 132 14.08 6.37 -6.55
C ASP A 132 14.19 5.76 -5.14
N LEU A 133 13.06 5.56 -4.47
CA LEU A 133 13.01 4.94 -3.15
C LEU A 133 13.36 3.45 -3.21
N LEU A 134 12.96 2.71 -4.25
CA LEU A 134 13.37 1.33 -4.46
C LEU A 134 14.89 1.23 -4.63
N ASP A 135 15.49 2.14 -5.39
CA ASP A 135 16.94 2.20 -5.60
C ASP A 135 17.73 2.35 -4.31
N LYS A 136 17.27 3.23 -3.44
CA LYS A 136 17.87 3.42 -2.10
C LYS A 136 17.61 2.21 -1.21
N TYR A 137 16.39 1.68 -1.21
CA TYR A 137 15.99 0.56 -0.36
C TYR A 137 16.80 -0.72 -0.62
N LEU A 138 17.24 -0.95 -1.86
CA LEU A 138 18.13 -2.07 -2.22
C LEU A 138 19.52 -2.01 -1.55
N TYR A 139 19.90 -0.93 -0.87
CA TYR A 139 21.09 -0.88 0.00
C TYR A 139 20.79 -1.18 1.46
N ASP A 140 19.52 -1.03 1.87
CA ASP A 140 19.11 -0.94 3.27
C ASP A 140 18.03 -1.98 3.64
N LEU A 141 17.84 -3.05 2.84
CA LEU A 141 16.80 -4.07 3.07
C LEU A 141 16.86 -4.73 4.46
N ASP A 142 18.04 -4.75 5.10
CA ASP A 142 18.25 -5.29 6.44
C ASP A 142 18.10 -4.27 7.57
N LYS A 143 17.89 -2.99 7.25
CA LYS A 143 17.83 -1.90 8.23
C LYS A 143 16.40 -1.51 8.61
N PHE A 144 15.47 -1.52 7.66
CA PHE A 144 14.06 -1.23 7.89
C PHE A 144 13.18 -1.85 6.80
N GLU A 145 11.88 -1.59 6.83
CA GLU A 145 10.92 -2.20 5.89
C GLU A 145 10.11 -1.13 5.15
N ILE A 146 10.09 -1.21 3.83
CA ILE A 146 9.11 -0.53 2.97
C ILE A 146 8.15 -1.58 2.42
N LYS A 147 6.97 -1.70 3.03
CA LYS A 147 6.03 -2.80 2.76
C LYS A 147 5.56 -2.84 1.31
N ASP A 148 5.39 -1.69 0.68
CA ASP A 148 4.94 -1.60 -0.71
C ASP A 148 5.88 -2.32 -1.65
N PHE A 149 7.20 -2.17 -1.49
CA PHE A 149 8.18 -2.86 -2.33
C PHE A 149 8.22 -4.36 -2.06
N ASP A 150 8.16 -4.76 -0.78
CA ASP A 150 8.03 -6.17 -0.40
C ASP A 150 6.82 -6.82 -1.11
N HIS A 151 5.67 -6.13 -1.13
CA HIS A 151 4.45 -6.62 -1.79
C HIS A 151 4.49 -6.53 -3.32
N ILE A 152 5.01 -5.45 -3.91
CA ILE A 152 5.12 -5.28 -5.37
C ILE A 152 6.01 -6.39 -5.94
N CYS A 153 7.18 -6.62 -5.37
CA CYS A 153 8.12 -7.64 -5.84
C CYS A 153 7.55 -9.06 -5.63
N LYS A 154 6.92 -9.35 -4.49
CA LYS A 154 6.22 -10.63 -4.26
C LYS A 154 5.06 -10.85 -5.24
N SER A 155 4.35 -9.78 -5.63
CA SER A 155 3.24 -9.88 -6.59
C SER A 155 3.74 -10.30 -7.97
N SER A 156 4.87 -9.76 -8.42
CA SER A 156 5.54 -10.17 -9.67
C SER A 156 5.91 -11.66 -9.66
N PHE A 157 6.39 -12.19 -8.53
CA PHE A 157 6.72 -13.62 -8.38
C PHE A 157 5.47 -14.51 -8.40
N LEU A 158 4.51 -14.21 -7.52
CA LEU A 158 3.32 -15.05 -7.32
C LEU A 158 2.29 -14.92 -8.44
N ARG A 159 2.49 -13.97 -9.38
CA ARG A 159 1.55 -13.64 -10.45
C ARG A 159 0.15 -13.33 -9.93
N ARG A 160 0.09 -12.66 -8.77
CA ARG A 160 -1.13 -12.15 -8.13
C ARG A 160 -0.80 -10.93 -7.29
N GLY A 161 -1.69 -9.94 -7.24
CA GLY A 161 -1.54 -8.78 -6.37
C GLY A 161 -1.61 -9.17 -4.88
N THR A 162 -0.67 -8.66 -4.09
CA THR A 162 -0.61 -8.91 -2.63
C THR A 162 -0.73 -7.64 -1.79
N LEU A 163 -0.61 -6.47 -2.41
CA LEU A 163 -0.92 -5.18 -1.80
C LEU A 163 -2.42 -4.90 -1.97
N CYS A 164 -3.06 -4.22 -1.01
CA CYS A 164 -4.49 -3.88 -1.06
C CYS A 164 -4.91 -3.23 -2.40
N THR A 165 -4.09 -2.31 -2.92
CA THR A 165 -4.32 -1.64 -4.21
C THR A 165 -4.38 -2.60 -5.40
N PHE A 166 -3.70 -3.75 -5.32
CA PHE A 166 -3.53 -4.67 -6.46
C PHE A 166 -4.22 -6.02 -6.25
N ALA A 167 -4.64 -6.32 -5.02
CA ALA A 167 -5.38 -7.53 -4.69
C ALA A 167 -6.82 -7.43 -5.20
N ASP A 168 -7.40 -8.57 -5.59
CA ASP A 168 -8.84 -8.67 -5.83
C ASP A 168 -9.58 -8.67 -4.49
N CYS A 169 -9.77 -7.46 -3.92
CA CYS A 169 -10.31 -7.28 -2.57
C CYS A 169 -11.83 -7.33 -2.48
N ILE A 170 -12.54 -7.37 -3.63
CA ILE A 170 -14.00 -7.37 -3.68
C ILE A 170 -14.53 -8.71 -3.12
N GLY A 171 -15.23 -8.66 -1.99
CA GLY A 171 -15.76 -9.85 -1.32
C GLY A 171 -14.87 -10.44 -0.22
N ASP A 172 -13.59 -10.10 -0.22
CA ASP A 172 -12.62 -10.54 0.79
C ASP A 172 -12.45 -9.51 1.92
N THR A 173 -12.79 -8.24 1.63
CA THR A 173 -12.83 -7.16 2.62
C THR A 173 -14.23 -6.60 2.71
N LEU A 174 -14.66 -6.26 3.93
CA LEU A 174 -15.89 -5.52 4.20
C LEU A 174 -15.60 -4.47 5.27
N ALA A 175 -16.32 -3.36 5.21
CA ALA A 175 -16.31 -2.36 6.27
C ALA A 175 -17.71 -2.19 6.85
N ILE A 176 -17.77 -1.88 8.14
CA ILE A 176 -19.01 -1.54 8.83
C ILE A 176 -18.87 -0.08 9.24
N GLY A 177 -19.76 0.76 8.73
CA GLY A 177 -19.87 2.17 9.11
C GLY A 177 -20.33 2.32 10.56
N HIS A 178 -20.15 3.51 11.12
CA HIS A 178 -20.61 3.81 12.48
C HIS A 178 -22.14 3.69 12.65
N ASP A 179 -22.88 3.74 11.54
CA ASP A 179 -24.33 3.58 11.43
C ASP A 179 -24.76 2.11 11.22
N GLY A 180 -23.82 1.17 11.23
CA GLY A 180 -24.06 -0.25 11.02
C GLY A 180 -24.20 -0.66 9.55
N LYS A 181 -24.14 0.28 8.59
CA LYS A 181 -24.17 -0.06 7.16
C LYS A 181 -22.89 -0.79 6.76
N ILE A 182 -23.04 -1.79 5.90
CA ILE A 182 -21.95 -2.60 5.35
C ILE A 182 -21.51 -1.99 4.03
N TYR A 183 -20.21 -1.84 3.83
CA TYR A 183 -19.58 -1.29 2.63
C TYR A 183 -18.50 -2.24 2.09
N PRO A 184 -18.13 -2.13 0.80
CA PRO A 184 -17.11 -2.98 0.20
C PRO A 184 -15.72 -2.82 0.83
N CYS A 185 -15.41 -1.62 1.33
CA CYS A 185 -14.15 -1.29 2.00
C CYS A 185 -14.34 -0.01 2.80
N TYR A 186 -13.45 0.27 3.76
CA TYR A 186 -13.54 1.46 4.62
C TYR A 186 -13.58 2.77 3.83
N ARG A 187 -12.98 2.80 2.63
CA ARG A 187 -12.98 3.98 1.75
C ARG A 187 -14.38 4.32 1.22
N PHE A 188 -15.27 3.32 1.07
CA PHE A 188 -16.64 3.54 0.61
C PHE A 188 -17.61 3.99 1.71
N VAL A 189 -17.18 4.01 2.98
CA VAL A 189 -18.04 4.44 4.09
C VAL A 189 -18.55 5.87 3.84
N GLY A 190 -19.86 6.05 4.01
CA GLY A 190 -20.58 7.28 3.71
C GLY A 190 -21.06 7.42 2.26
N MET A 191 -20.80 6.46 1.37
CA MET A 191 -21.33 6.45 0.01
C MET A 191 -22.59 5.57 -0.06
N GLU A 192 -23.77 6.18 -0.02
CA GLU A 192 -25.07 5.46 -0.03
C GLU A 192 -25.20 4.49 -1.21
N ASP A 193 -24.70 4.89 -2.37
CA ASP A 193 -24.67 4.12 -3.61
C ASP A 193 -23.87 2.81 -3.55
N TYR A 194 -23.11 2.60 -2.47
CA TYR A 194 -22.23 1.46 -2.23
C TYR A 194 -22.57 0.74 -0.91
N VAL A 195 -23.77 0.94 -0.36
CA VAL A 195 -24.25 0.18 0.79
C VAL A 195 -24.62 -1.24 0.37
N LEU A 196 -24.00 -2.23 1.00
CA LEU A 196 -24.21 -3.66 0.78
C LEU A 196 -25.27 -4.28 1.71
N GLY A 197 -25.73 -3.55 2.73
CA GLY A 197 -26.70 -4.00 3.72
C GLY A 197 -26.46 -3.36 5.09
N ASN A 198 -27.11 -3.85 6.14
CA ASN A 198 -26.84 -3.46 7.52
C ASN A 198 -26.39 -4.68 8.35
N VAL A 199 -25.43 -4.48 9.26
CA VAL A 199 -24.94 -5.54 10.15
C VAL A 199 -26.03 -6.10 11.06
N GLN A 200 -27.03 -5.29 11.42
CA GLN A 200 -28.15 -5.70 12.27
C GLN A 200 -29.04 -6.75 11.58
N ASP A 201 -29.15 -6.69 10.26
CA ASP A 201 -29.92 -7.66 9.47
C ASP A 201 -29.18 -9.00 9.31
N ASN A 202 -27.89 -9.03 9.68
CA ASN A 202 -26.99 -10.18 9.57
C ASN A 202 -27.07 -10.87 8.18
N PRO A 203 -26.90 -10.12 7.07
CA PRO A 203 -27.04 -10.68 5.74
C PRO A 203 -25.92 -11.69 5.46
N SER A 204 -26.28 -12.76 4.76
CA SER A 204 -25.32 -13.69 4.19
C SER A 204 -24.56 -13.04 3.02
N MET A 205 -23.37 -13.54 2.71
CA MET A 205 -22.63 -13.09 1.51
C MET A 205 -23.42 -13.26 0.22
N LYS A 206 -24.30 -14.27 0.14
CA LYS A 206 -25.18 -14.47 -1.02
C LYS A 206 -26.23 -13.36 -1.18
N GLU A 207 -26.66 -12.74 -0.09
CA GLU A 207 -27.57 -11.60 -0.12
C GLU A 207 -26.80 -10.32 -0.48
N ILE A 208 -25.62 -10.12 0.10
CA ILE A 208 -24.70 -9.02 -0.24
C ILE A 208 -24.39 -9.01 -1.76
N MET A 209 -24.08 -10.18 -2.33
CA MET A 209 -23.74 -10.32 -3.76
C MET A 209 -24.88 -9.99 -4.73
N LYS A 210 -26.12 -9.90 -4.24
CA LYS A 210 -27.30 -9.55 -5.06
C LYS A 210 -27.61 -8.05 -5.05
N THR A 211 -26.88 -7.26 -4.27
CA THR A 211 -27.12 -5.82 -4.15
C THR A 211 -26.68 -5.08 -5.41
N SER A 212 -27.31 -3.93 -5.68
CA SER A 212 -26.89 -3.02 -6.76
C SER A 212 -25.46 -2.51 -6.55
N ALA A 213 -25.08 -2.26 -5.30
CA ALA A 213 -23.71 -1.89 -4.91
C ALA A 213 -22.70 -2.98 -5.30
N TRP A 214 -23.02 -4.26 -5.08
CA TRP A 214 -22.18 -5.36 -5.56
C TRP A 214 -22.11 -5.41 -7.10
N GLY A 215 -23.24 -5.20 -7.78
CA GLY A 215 -23.27 -5.10 -9.25
C GLY A 215 -22.27 -4.08 -9.80
N LYS A 216 -22.17 -2.89 -9.19
CA LYS A 216 -21.18 -1.88 -9.59
C LYS A 216 -19.72 -2.35 -9.41
N LEU A 217 -19.44 -3.20 -8.42
CA LEU A 217 -18.09 -3.77 -8.23
C LEU A 217 -17.77 -4.85 -9.28
N GLU A 218 -18.77 -5.63 -9.67
CA GLU A 218 -18.61 -6.59 -10.77
C GLU A 218 -18.43 -5.88 -12.12
N GLU A 219 -19.13 -4.76 -12.35
CA GLU A 219 -18.91 -3.93 -13.55
C GLU A 219 -17.45 -3.44 -13.64
N PHE A 220 -16.83 -3.09 -12.51
CA PHE A 220 -15.39 -2.76 -12.46
C PHE A 220 -14.54 -3.97 -12.84
N ARG A 221 -14.80 -5.16 -12.27
CA ARG A 221 -14.07 -6.39 -12.60
C ARG A 221 -14.17 -6.74 -14.08
N GLU A 222 -15.37 -6.66 -14.65
CA GLU A 222 -15.62 -6.92 -16.07
C GLU A 222 -14.88 -5.91 -16.95
N TYR A 223 -14.94 -4.62 -16.60
CA TYR A 223 -14.24 -3.58 -17.33
C TYR A 223 -12.72 -3.81 -17.33
N VAL A 224 -12.13 -4.13 -16.18
CA VAL A 224 -10.69 -4.46 -16.05
C VAL A 224 -10.35 -5.69 -16.90
N LYS A 225 -11.17 -6.75 -16.83
CA LYS A 225 -10.94 -7.97 -17.61
C LYS A 225 -10.94 -7.70 -19.12
N GLU A 226 -11.79 -6.81 -19.61
CA GLU A 226 -11.88 -6.46 -21.02
C GLU A 226 -10.77 -5.50 -21.47
N ASN A 227 -10.53 -4.43 -20.70
CA ASN A 227 -9.67 -3.31 -21.11
C ASN A 227 -8.20 -3.49 -20.70
N CYS A 228 -7.90 -4.36 -19.73
CA CYS A 228 -6.54 -4.66 -19.31
C CYS A 228 -6.04 -6.03 -19.82
N LYS A 229 -6.79 -6.74 -20.68
CA LYS A 229 -6.44 -8.10 -21.14
C LYS A 229 -5.07 -8.20 -21.82
N ASP A 230 -4.68 -7.15 -22.54
CA ASP A 230 -3.42 -7.07 -23.28
C ASP A 230 -2.30 -6.43 -22.45
N CYS A 231 -2.60 -5.97 -21.22
CA CYS A 231 -1.60 -5.39 -20.34
C CYS A 231 -0.78 -6.49 -19.66
N THR A 232 0.55 -6.45 -19.83
CA THR A 232 1.50 -7.40 -19.22
C THR A 232 1.39 -7.48 -17.70
N TYR A 233 0.93 -6.40 -17.04
CA TYR A 233 0.90 -6.29 -15.58
C TYR A 233 -0.47 -6.60 -14.97
N THR A 234 -1.50 -6.89 -15.76
CA THR A 234 -2.87 -7.06 -15.26
C THR A 234 -2.99 -8.15 -14.19
N LYS A 235 -2.23 -9.24 -14.32
CA LYS A 235 -2.18 -10.33 -13.34
C LYS A 235 -1.63 -9.91 -11.97
N PHE A 236 -0.82 -8.85 -11.94
CA PHE A 236 -0.26 -8.31 -10.71
C PHE A 236 -1.12 -7.18 -10.16
N CYS A 237 -1.68 -6.34 -11.04
CA CYS A 237 -2.29 -5.05 -10.72
C CYS A 237 -3.82 -5.10 -10.57
N ASN A 238 -4.52 -6.00 -11.29
CA ASN A 238 -5.99 -6.12 -11.31
C ASN A 238 -6.74 -4.79 -11.55
N GLY A 239 -6.17 -3.89 -12.36
CA GLY A 239 -6.78 -2.58 -12.63
C GLY A 239 -6.64 -1.55 -11.50
N GLY A 240 -5.88 -1.88 -10.45
CA GLY A 240 -5.65 -1.03 -9.29
C GLY A 240 -6.83 -1.00 -8.31
N CYS A 241 -6.92 0.05 -7.50
CA CYS A 241 -7.94 0.14 -6.46
C CYS A 241 -9.32 0.48 -7.04
N PRO A 242 -10.37 -0.36 -6.82
CA PRO A 242 -11.72 -0.09 -7.32
C PRO A 242 -12.28 1.25 -6.82
N TYR A 243 -12.01 1.60 -5.56
CA TYR A 243 -12.43 2.87 -5.00
C TYR A 243 -11.82 4.07 -5.75
N ASN A 244 -10.52 4.02 -6.03
CA ASN A 244 -9.86 5.13 -6.71
C ASN A 244 -10.44 5.31 -8.11
N ALA A 245 -10.57 4.21 -8.87
CA ALA A 245 -11.15 4.19 -10.21
C ALA A 245 -12.58 4.76 -10.24
N ILE A 246 -13.46 4.19 -9.43
CA ILE A 246 -14.88 4.56 -9.34
C ILE A 246 -15.03 6.04 -9.02
N VAL A 247 -14.31 6.52 -8.01
CA VAL A 247 -14.55 7.86 -7.49
C VAL A 247 -13.92 8.91 -8.40
N SER A 248 -12.74 8.66 -8.97
CA SER A 248 -12.12 9.60 -9.92
C SER A 248 -12.91 9.73 -11.22
N SER A 249 -13.38 8.60 -11.76
CA SER A 249 -14.07 8.57 -13.05
C SER A 249 -15.59 8.70 -12.92
N LYS A 250 -16.12 8.72 -11.69
CA LYS A 250 -17.56 8.75 -11.36
C LYS A 250 -18.34 7.61 -12.03
N THR A 251 -17.67 6.49 -12.29
CA THR A 251 -18.21 5.31 -12.97
C THR A 251 -17.40 4.06 -12.63
N PRO A 252 -18.04 2.89 -12.43
CA PRO A 252 -17.33 1.63 -12.22
C PRO A 252 -16.56 1.13 -13.45
N LYS A 253 -16.87 1.64 -14.64
CA LYS A 253 -16.21 1.27 -15.90
C LYS A 253 -14.93 2.07 -16.10
N SER A 254 -13.97 1.88 -15.21
CA SER A 254 -12.71 2.61 -15.17
C SER A 254 -11.60 1.77 -14.55
N VAL A 255 -10.35 2.27 -14.60
CA VAL A 255 -9.20 1.73 -13.87
C VAL A 255 -8.68 2.79 -12.91
N ASP A 256 -7.85 2.38 -11.96
CA ASP A 256 -7.24 3.32 -11.00
C ASP A 256 -6.49 4.44 -11.77
N PRO A 257 -6.72 5.73 -11.42
CA PRO A 257 -6.06 6.85 -12.08
C PRO A 257 -4.53 6.81 -11.99
N GLN A 258 -3.96 6.01 -11.08
CA GLN A 258 -2.52 5.79 -10.95
C GLN A 258 -1.97 4.64 -11.81
N CYS A 259 -2.75 4.14 -12.79
CA CYS A 259 -2.36 3.03 -13.66
C CYS A 259 -0.95 3.22 -14.28
N GLU A 260 -0.63 4.42 -14.78
CA GLU A 260 0.68 4.69 -15.37
C GLU A 260 1.83 4.66 -14.34
N ALA A 261 1.61 5.19 -13.13
CA ALA A 261 2.57 5.08 -12.03
C ALA A 261 2.88 3.62 -11.69
N TYR A 262 1.84 2.77 -11.65
CA TYR A 262 1.98 1.35 -11.39
C TYR A 262 2.74 0.64 -12.51
N LYS A 263 2.46 0.97 -13.78
CA LYS A 263 3.21 0.42 -14.93
C LYS A 263 4.69 0.78 -14.85
N ILE A 264 5.04 2.01 -14.46
CA ILE A 264 6.43 2.46 -14.30
C ILE A 264 7.18 1.56 -13.31
N ILE A 265 6.65 1.39 -12.08
CA ILE A 265 7.33 0.58 -11.07
C ILE A 265 7.31 -0.92 -11.40
N PHE A 266 6.21 -1.46 -11.93
CA PHE A 266 6.16 -2.87 -12.33
C PHE A 266 7.11 -3.18 -13.49
N LYS A 267 7.24 -2.26 -14.45
CA LYS A 267 8.22 -2.37 -15.54
C LYS A 267 9.63 -2.43 -14.96
N GLU A 268 9.98 -1.49 -14.09
CA GLU A 268 11.32 -1.42 -13.49
C GLU A 268 11.67 -2.69 -12.70
N VAL A 269 10.74 -3.16 -11.85
CA VAL A 269 10.91 -4.41 -11.11
C VAL A 269 11.05 -5.62 -12.05
N SER A 270 10.24 -5.68 -13.11
CA SER A 270 10.28 -6.80 -14.07
C SER A 270 11.58 -6.81 -14.88
N ASP A 271 12.04 -5.65 -15.34
CA ASP A 271 13.26 -5.51 -16.12
C ASP A 271 14.49 -5.88 -15.29
N ARG A 272 14.57 -5.40 -14.04
CA ARG A 272 15.66 -5.78 -13.11
C ARG A 272 15.65 -7.27 -12.82
N LEU A 273 14.48 -7.84 -12.54
CA LEU A 273 14.35 -9.26 -12.27
C LEU A 273 14.77 -10.11 -13.48
N ASN A 274 14.39 -9.72 -14.69
CA ASN A 274 14.80 -10.38 -15.92
C ASN A 274 16.33 -10.33 -16.11
N LYS A 275 16.96 -9.16 -15.89
CA LYS A 275 18.42 -9.01 -15.93
C LYS A 275 19.13 -9.89 -14.89
N GLU A 276 18.58 -9.96 -13.67
CA GLU A 276 19.10 -10.81 -12.59
C GLU A 276 18.96 -12.31 -12.90
N PHE A 277 17.90 -12.74 -13.60
CA PHE A 277 17.74 -14.13 -14.03
C PHE A 277 18.66 -14.50 -15.20
N LEU A 278 18.81 -13.61 -16.18
CA LEU A 278 19.71 -13.81 -17.32
C LEU A 278 21.17 -13.92 -16.87
N SER A 279 21.61 -13.02 -15.97
CA SER A 279 22.97 -13.07 -15.41
C SER A 279 23.24 -14.31 -14.57
N SER A 280 22.23 -14.86 -13.87
CA SER A 280 22.38 -16.11 -13.10
C SER A 280 22.32 -17.41 -13.93
N SER A 281 21.85 -17.34 -15.18
CA SER A 281 21.60 -18.52 -16.03
C SER A 281 22.66 -18.74 -17.13
N LEU A 282 23.57 -17.79 -17.35
CA LEU A 282 24.64 -17.89 -18.34
C LEU A 282 25.89 -18.57 -17.73
N PRO A 283 26.47 -19.60 -18.38
CA PRO A 283 27.77 -20.14 -17.98
C PRO A 283 28.85 -19.05 -17.99
N PRO A 284 29.89 -19.13 -17.12
CA PRO A 284 30.98 -18.14 -17.05
C PRO A 284 31.73 -17.89 -18.37
N MET A 285 31.52 -18.76 -19.36
CA MET A 285 32.18 -18.74 -20.67
C MET A 285 31.53 -17.77 -21.68
N PHE A 286 30.32 -17.27 -21.43
CA PHE A 286 29.57 -16.40 -22.35
C PHE A 286 29.37 -14.95 -21.83
N THR A 287 29.78 -14.65 -20.60
CA THR A 287 29.56 -13.34 -19.96
C THR A 287 30.52 -12.24 -20.42
N SER A 288 31.47 -12.51 -21.31
CA SER A 288 32.53 -11.57 -21.70
C SER A 288 32.26 -10.73 -22.96
N ASN A 289 31.19 -11.01 -23.73
CA ASN A 289 31.07 -10.46 -25.10
C ASN A 289 29.84 -9.57 -25.37
N THR A 290 29.14 -9.09 -24.34
CA THR A 290 28.06 -8.10 -24.54
C THR A 290 28.23 -6.95 -23.56
N GLN A 291 28.49 -5.76 -24.09
CA GLN A 291 28.67 -4.52 -23.34
C GLN A 291 27.49 -4.25 -22.38
N GLN A 292 26.27 -4.60 -22.80
CA GLN A 292 25.05 -4.54 -21.98
C GLN A 292 25.03 -5.49 -20.77
N VAL A 293 25.72 -6.64 -20.85
CA VAL A 293 25.80 -7.61 -19.73
C VAL A 293 26.84 -7.16 -18.71
N GLN A 294 27.95 -6.56 -19.15
CA GLN A 294 28.96 -5.98 -18.26
C GLN A 294 28.44 -4.73 -17.53
N GLU A 295 27.77 -3.81 -18.23
CA GLU A 295 27.15 -2.62 -17.60
C GLU A 295 26.08 -3.01 -16.57
N ALA A 296 25.22 -3.99 -16.89
CA ALA A 296 24.21 -4.49 -15.96
C ALA A 296 24.82 -5.23 -14.74
N GLN A 297 25.95 -5.92 -14.92
CA GLN A 297 26.68 -6.55 -13.81
C GLN A 297 27.39 -5.52 -12.93
N ASP A 298 27.92 -4.43 -13.50
CA ASP A 298 28.65 -3.41 -12.75
C ASP A 298 27.73 -2.42 -12.02
N GLU A 299 26.51 -2.15 -12.53
CA GLU A 299 25.47 -1.43 -11.77
C GLU A 299 24.89 -2.28 -10.63
N ASN A 300 24.62 -3.58 -10.86
CA ASN A 300 24.13 -4.48 -9.81
C ASN A 300 25.20 -4.81 -8.76
N LYS A 301 26.50 -4.80 -9.09
CA LYS A 301 27.59 -4.95 -8.11
C LYS A 301 27.68 -3.82 -7.11
N LYS A 302 27.10 -2.63 -7.39
CA LYS A 302 27.10 -1.52 -6.45
C LYS A 302 26.05 -1.71 -5.35
N LYS A 303 24.91 -2.33 -5.65
CA LYS A 303 23.80 -2.53 -4.70
C LYS A 303 24.06 -3.72 -3.78
N LYS A 304 23.72 -3.57 -2.49
CA LYS A 304 23.90 -4.64 -1.49
C LYS A 304 22.89 -5.77 -1.68
N TYR A 305 21.68 -5.45 -2.14
CA TYR A 305 20.60 -6.40 -2.38
C TYR A 305 20.01 -6.25 -3.78
N SER A 306 19.40 -7.34 -4.24
CA SER A 306 18.74 -7.49 -5.54
C SER A 306 17.21 -7.53 -5.41
N ILE A 307 16.48 -7.46 -6.53
CA ILE A 307 15.03 -7.68 -6.54
C ILE A 307 14.69 -9.10 -6.10
N LYS A 308 15.52 -10.10 -6.46
CA LYS A 308 15.38 -11.47 -5.94
C LYS A 308 15.43 -11.54 -4.42
N ASP A 309 16.35 -10.83 -3.77
CA ASP A 309 16.43 -10.83 -2.29
C ASP A 309 15.14 -10.31 -1.66
N LEU A 310 14.57 -9.25 -2.25
CA LEU A 310 13.30 -8.66 -1.82
C LEU A 310 12.11 -9.60 -2.02
N MET A 311 12.08 -10.36 -3.13
CA MET A 311 11.03 -11.35 -3.42
C MET A 311 11.00 -12.49 -2.40
N PHE A 312 12.17 -12.95 -1.95
CA PHE A 312 12.31 -14.08 -1.03
C PHE A 312 12.44 -13.67 0.44
N LYS A 313 12.32 -12.37 0.74
CA LYS A 313 12.29 -11.82 2.10
C LYS A 313 11.11 -12.43 2.87
N LYS A 314 11.42 -13.11 3.97
CA LYS A 314 10.46 -13.80 4.85
C LYS A 314 9.56 -12.81 5.59
#